data_AF-A0A836SFY9-F1
#
_entry.id   AF-A0A836SFY9-F1
#
_cell.length_a   1.000
_cell.length_b   1.000
_cell.length_c   1.000
_cell.angle_alpha   90.00
_cell.angle_beta   90.00
_cell.angle_gamma   90.00
#
_symmetry.space_group_name_H-M   'P 1'
#
loop_
_entity.id
_entity.type
_entity.pdbx_description
1 polymer ?
#
loop_
_entity_poly.entity_id
_entity_poly.type
_entity_poly.pdbx_seq_one_letter_code
_entity_poly.pdbx_strand_id
1 'polypeptide(L)'
;MIDFYALPNDFPGYDKSRKEKSSKKRIEILEACFQADIGDYRFIPYIQQHEFEALLFSEPTQFATVYPDKASEILKLVSIRAEFSSPEDINEKRAPSKRIQAIFPDDAKFKPIVGPLVAMEMGLTKIRAENPHFDDGLKKLEQLSE
;
A
#
# COMPACT_ATOMS: atom_id res chain seq x y z
N MET A 1 6.53 -8.55 -0.36
CA MET A 1 6.11 -7.30 0.30
C MET A 1 5.94 -7.60 1.78
N ILE A 2 6.63 -6.89 2.66
CA ILE A 2 6.54 -7.12 4.11
C ILE A 2 5.50 -6.16 4.67
N ASP A 3 4.49 -6.68 5.37
CA ASP A 3 3.44 -5.87 5.98
C ASP A 3 3.95 -5.23 7.28
N PHE A 4 3.95 -3.90 7.34
CA PHE A 4 4.34 -3.11 8.51
C PHE A 4 3.60 -3.51 9.80
N TYR A 5 2.33 -3.88 9.71
CA TYR A 5 1.50 -4.22 10.90
C TYR A 5 1.65 -5.68 11.33
N ALA A 6 2.25 -6.53 10.49
CA ALA A 6 2.53 -7.93 10.80
C ALA A 6 4.00 -8.16 11.25
N LEU A 7 4.78 -7.08 11.40
CA LEU A 7 6.16 -7.17 11.86
C LEU A 7 6.23 -7.69 13.30
N PRO A 8 7.14 -8.63 13.61
CA PRO A 8 7.30 -9.13 14.97
C PRO A 8 7.93 -8.07 15.87
N ASN A 9 7.70 -8.21 17.18
CA ASN A 9 8.14 -7.20 18.16
C ASN A 9 9.66 -7.15 18.37
N ASP A 10 10.38 -8.17 17.89
CA ASP A 10 11.84 -8.26 17.90
C ASP A 10 12.48 -7.81 16.57
N PHE A 11 11.69 -7.24 15.65
CA PHE A 11 12.21 -6.75 14.38
C PHE A 11 13.27 -5.65 14.57
N PRO A 12 14.33 -5.59 13.74
CA PRO A 12 15.37 -4.55 13.83
C PRO A 12 14.78 -3.13 13.89
N GLY A 13 15.06 -2.42 14.99
CA GLY A 13 14.58 -1.05 15.19
C GLY A 13 13.15 -0.91 15.70
N TYR A 14 12.45 -1.99 16.07
CA TYR A 14 11.07 -1.98 16.54
C TYR A 14 10.83 -1.02 17.72
N ASP A 15 11.66 -1.09 18.78
CA ASP A 15 11.55 -0.19 19.94
C ASP A 15 11.81 1.29 19.61
N LYS A 16 12.68 1.56 18.62
CA LYS A 16 12.97 2.93 18.17
C LYS A 16 11.78 3.47 17.38
N SER A 17 11.26 2.68 16.44
CA SER A 17 10.14 3.10 15.59
C SER A 17 8.89 3.40 16.42
N ARG A 18 8.55 2.60 17.45
CA ARG A 18 7.36 2.85 18.28
C ARG A 18 7.30 4.24 18.94
N LYS A 19 8.44 4.95 19.06
CA LYS A 19 8.48 6.31 19.63
C LYS A 19 7.99 7.38 18.66
N GLU A 20 7.97 7.08 17.36
CA GLU A 20 7.47 7.99 16.33
C GLU A 20 5.95 7.91 16.19
N LYS A 21 5.31 9.07 16.02
CA LYS A 21 3.86 9.15 15.78
C LYS A 21 3.49 8.86 14.31
N SER A 22 4.37 9.21 13.38
CA SER A 22 4.15 9.06 11.94
C SER A 22 4.49 7.63 11.51
N SER A 23 3.53 6.92 10.90
CA SER A 23 3.76 5.59 10.30
C SER A 23 4.90 5.61 9.28
N LYS A 24 4.97 6.65 8.45
CA LYS A 24 6.05 6.84 7.47
C LYS A 24 7.43 6.86 8.14
N LYS A 25 7.62 7.69 9.19
CA LYS A 25 8.88 7.73 9.93
C LYS A 25 9.20 6.40 10.60
N ARG A 26 8.18 5.68 11.08
CA ARG A 26 8.37 4.33 11.66
C ARG A 26 8.95 3.38 10.63
N ILE A 27 8.39 3.38 9.42
CA ILE A 27 8.84 2.54 8.30
C ILE A 27 10.27 2.90 7.90
N GLU A 28 10.59 4.19 7.76
CA GLU A 28 11.95 4.65 7.45
C GLU A 28 12.99 4.15 8.48
N ILE A 29 12.66 4.21 9.78
CA ILE A 29 13.53 3.68 10.84
C ILE A 29 13.69 2.16 10.72
N LEU A 30 12.60 1.44 10.48
CA LEU A 30 12.61 -0.03 10.38
C LEU A 30 13.41 -0.49 9.16
N GLU A 31 13.21 0.14 8.01
CA GLU A 31 13.98 -0.15 6.79
C GLU A 31 15.47 0.12 7.00
N ALA A 32 15.83 1.27 7.59
CA ALA A 32 17.23 1.59 7.88
C ALA A 32 17.87 0.60 8.87
N CYS A 33 17.16 0.22 9.93
CA CYS A 33 17.67 -0.77 10.89
C CYS A 33 17.77 -2.16 10.26
N PHE A 34 16.83 -2.54 9.39
CA PHE A 34 16.84 -3.83 8.72
C PHE A 34 17.99 -3.94 7.70
N GLN A 35 18.26 -2.86 6.97
CA GLN A 35 19.45 -2.76 6.11
C GLN A 35 20.73 -3.01 6.89
N ALA A 36 20.88 -2.34 8.04
CA ALA A 36 22.07 -2.44 8.86
C ALA A 36 22.24 -3.81 9.51
N ASP A 37 21.12 -4.44 9.90
CA ASP A 37 21.10 -5.78 10.49
C ASP A 37 21.54 -6.87 9.50
N ILE A 38 21.08 -6.79 8.25
CA ILE A 38 21.52 -7.70 7.18
C ILE A 38 22.96 -7.40 6.74
N GLY A 39 23.35 -6.12 6.68
CA GLY A 39 24.73 -5.71 6.41
C GLY A 39 25.24 -5.99 4.99
N ASP A 40 24.34 -6.21 4.02
CA ASP A 40 24.69 -6.49 2.61
C ASP A 40 24.12 -5.39 1.70
N TYR A 41 24.96 -4.81 0.83
CA TYR A 41 24.57 -3.73 -0.08
C TYR A 41 23.56 -4.16 -1.15
N ARG A 42 23.46 -5.47 -1.42
CA ARG A 42 22.50 -6.05 -2.38
C ARG A 42 21.11 -6.19 -1.77
N PHE A 43 21.01 -6.11 -0.45
CA PHE A 43 19.73 -6.11 0.24
C PHE A 43 19.16 -4.70 0.20
N ILE A 44 17.94 -4.52 -0.33
CA ILE A 44 17.20 -3.27 -0.29
C ILE A 44 15.89 -3.54 0.44
N PRO A 45 15.74 -3.12 1.71
CA PRO A 45 14.53 -3.33 2.46
C PRO A 45 13.41 -2.48 1.89
N TYR A 46 12.23 -3.09 1.80
CA TYR A 46 10.99 -2.43 1.47
C TYR A 46 9.88 -2.98 2.36
N ILE A 47 9.35 -2.12 3.24
CA ILE A 47 8.25 -2.43 4.14
C ILE A 47 7.03 -1.67 3.65
N GLN A 48 6.03 -2.41 3.18
CA GLN A 48 4.81 -1.77 2.72
C GLN A 48 4.00 -1.33 3.93
N GLN A 49 3.60 -0.06 3.91
CA GLN A 49 2.81 0.53 4.98
C GLN A 49 1.47 -0.20 5.18
N HIS A 50 0.76 -0.56 4.11
CA HIS A 50 -0.58 -1.17 4.13
C HIS A 50 -0.70 -2.34 3.15
N GLU A 51 -1.82 -3.06 3.14
CA GLU A 51 -2.05 -4.13 2.16
C GLU A 51 -1.99 -3.62 0.70
N PHE A 52 -1.81 -4.52 -0.26
CA PHE A 52 -1.79 -4.21 -1.70
C PHE A 52 -3.01 -3.38 -2.13
N GLU A 53 -4.17 -3.66 -1.54
CA GLU A 53 -5.43 -2.96 -1.79
C GLU A 53 -5.38 -1.45 -1.49
N ALA A 54 -4.42 -0.97 -0.68
CA ALA A 54 -4.21 0.47 -0.51
C ALA A 54 -3.84 1.15 -1.84
N LEU A 55 -3.03 0.48 -2.67
CA LEU A 55 -2.62 1.01 -3.98
C LEU A 55 -3.82 1.17 -4.92
N LEU A 56 -4.86 0.36 -4.76
CA LEU A 56 -6.07 0.45 -5.59
C LEU A 56 -6.89 1.73 -5.32
N PHE A 57 -6.58 2.46 -4.26
CA PHE A 57 -7.18 3.76 -3.99
C PHE A 57 -6.47 4.92 -4.72
N SER A 58 -5.40 4.68 -5.45
CA SER A 58 -4.76 5.71 -6.30
C SER A 58 -5.68 6.25 -7.39
N GLU A 59 -6.59 5.41 -7.91
CA GLU A 59 -7.63 5.82 -8.85
C GLU A 59 -8.88 4.92 -8.71
N PRO A 60 -9.72 5.15 -7.68
CA PRO A 60 -10.82 4.23 -7.36
C PRO A 60 -11.86 4.06 -8.47
N THR A 61 -11.92 4.99 -9.43
CA THR A 61 -12.79 4.90 -10.61
C THR A 61 -12.45 3.72 -11.50
N GLN A 62 -11.22 3.20 -11.46
CA GLN A 62 -10.81 2.05 -12.26
C GLN A 62 -11.49 0.74 -11.84
N PHE A 63 -12.15 0.69 -10.68
CA PHE A 63 -13.04 -0.42 -10.33
C PHE A 63 -14.20 -0.59 -11.32
N ALA A 64 -14.54 0.44 -12.12
CA ALA A 64 -15.56 0.35 -13.18
C ALA A 64 -15.20 -0.67 -14.27
N THR A 65 -13.92 -0.99 -14.46
CA THR A 65 -13.49 -2.01 -15.43
C THR A 65 -13.98 -3.41 -15.09
N VAL A 66 -14.06 -3.72 -13.80
CA VAL A 66 -14.51 -5.01 -13.30
C VAL A 66 -15.98 -4.95 -12.85
N TYR A 67 -16.44 -3.77 -12.45
CA TYR A 67 -17.78 -3.53 -11.93
C TYR A 67 -18.52 -2.40 -12.66
N PRO A 68 -18.82 -2.55 -13.97
CA PRO A 68 -19.41 -1.49 -14.78
C PRO A 68 -20.78 -1.02 -14.27
N ASP A 69 -21.56 -1.94 -13.69
CA ASP A 69 -22.92 -1.66 -13.19
C ASP A 69 -22.95 -1.19 -11.72
N LYS A 70 -21.79 -0.86 -11.13
CA LYS A 70 -21.65 -0.54 -9.70
C LYS A 70 -21.18 0.89 -9.44
N ALA A 71 -21.67 1.84 -10.23
CA ALA A 71 -21.29 3.25 -10.12
C ALA A 71 -21.48 3.83 -8.70
N SER A 72 -22.56 3.45 -8.00
CA SER A 72 -22.85 3.95 -6.65
C SER A 72 -21.84 3.48 -5.61
N GLU A 73 -21.35 2.25 -5.75
CA GLU A 73 -20.35 1.61 -4.91
C GLU A 73 -18.95 2.18 -5.18
N ILE A 74 -18.62 2.42 -6.45
CA ILE A 74 -17.37 3.06 -6.86
C ILE A 74 -17.29 4.48 -6.30
N LEU A 75 -18.38 5.24 -6.32
CA LEU A 75 -18.43 6.57 -5.70
C LEU A 75 -18.14 6.51 -4.19
N LYS A 76 -18.52 5.45 -3.48
CA LYS A 76 -18.14 5.27 -2.07
C LYS A 76 -16.63 5.08 -1.90
N LEU A 77 -15.97 4.35 -2.81
CA LEU A 77 -14.51 4.24 -2.79
C LEU A 77 -13.83 5.59 -3.03
N VAL A 78 -14.35 6.38 -3.97
CA VAL A 78 -13.87 7.75 -4.24
C VAL A 78 -14.04 8.63 -3.01
N SER A 79 -15.20 8.58 -2.35
CA SER A 79 -15.43 9.31 -1.09
C SER A 79 -14.44 8.89 -0.01
N ILE A 80 -14.19 7.58 0.15
CA ILE A 80 -13.18 7.08 1.10
C ILE A 80 -11.80 7.63 0.75
N ARG A 81 -11.36 7.57 -0.51
CA ARG A 81 -10.04 8.09 -0.93
C ARG A 81 -9.88 9.58 -0.59
N ALA A 82 -10.95 10.36 -0.73
CA ALA A 82 -10.96 11.80 -0.45
C ALA A 82 -10.84 12.14 1.05
N GLU A 83 -11.07 11.18 1.96
CA GLU A 83 -10.86 11.37 3.41
C GLU A 83 -9.36 11.40 3.79
N PHE A 84 -8.46 11.04 2.87
CA PHE A 84 -7.03 10.88 3.14
C PHE A 84 -6.19 11.73 2.19
N SER A 85 -4.99 12.15 2.64
CA SER A 85 -4.01 12.82 1.79
C SER A 85 -3.46 11.88 0.72
N SER A 86 -3.07 10.67 1.11
CA SER A 86 -2.47 9.65 0.26
C SER A 86 -3.24 8.33 0.35
N PRO A 87 -3.24 7.47 -0.70
CA PRO A 87 -3.68 6.08 -0.56
C PRO A 87 -2.85 5.33 0.50
N GLU A 88 -1.59 5.73 0.69
CA GLU A 88 -0.70 5.20 1.72
C GLU A 88 -1.18 5.48 3.15
N ASP A 89 -2.14 6.37 3.36
CA ASP A 89 -2.68 6.71 4.68
C ASP A 89 -3.98 5.94 5.02
N ILE A 90 -4.51 5.15 4.08
CA ILE A 90 -5.81 4.48 4.20
C ILE A 90 -5.70 3.23 5.10
N ASN A 91 -5.48 3.38 6.41
CA ASN A 91 -5.53 2.23 7.35
C ASN A 91 -5.70 2.60 8.83
N GLU A 92 -5.97 3.84 9.23
CA GLU A 92 -5.90 4.17 10.67
C GLU A 92 -6.87 3.39 11.58
N LYS A 93 -8.00 2.88 11.05
CA LYS A 93 -9.01 2.14 11.84
C LYS A 93 -9.57 0.90 11.15
N ARG A 94 -9.40 0.77 9.84
CA ARG A 94 -9.94 -0.31 9.03
C ARG A 94 -9.07 -0.51 7.80
N ALA A 95 -8.61 -1.76 7.64
CA ALA A 95 -7.78 -2.20 6.54
C ALA A 95 -8.39 -1.88 5.17
N PRO A 96 -7.58 -1.48 4.16
CA PRO A 96 -8.05 -1.19 2.80
C PRO A 96 -8.88 -2.34 2.23
N SER A 97 -8.42 -3.58 2.39
CA SER A 97 -9.11 -4.76 1.88
C SER A 97 -10.48 -4.98 2.53
N LYS A 98 -10.64 -4.58 3.80
CA LYS A 98 -11.93 -4.63 4.52
C LYS A 98 -12.87 -3.51 4.10
N ARG A 99 -12.36 -2.38 3.59
CA ARG A 99 -13.18 -1.28 3.06
C ARG A 99 -13.79 -1.68 1.73
N ILE A 100 -12.97 -2.21 0.82
CA ILE A 100 -13.41 -2.72 -0.48
C ILE A 100 -14.45 -3.83 -0.28
N GLN A 101 -14.18 -4.80 0.60
CA GLN A 101 -15.12 -5.89 0.89
C GLN A 101 -16.46 -5.41 1.48
N ALA A 102 -16.48 -4.30 2.23
CA ALA A 102 -17.76 -3.75 2.73
C ALA A 102 -18.64 -3.19 1.61
N ILE A 103 -18.00 -2.65 0.57
CA ILE A 103 -18.66 -2.03 -0.57
C ILE A 103 -19.07 -3.10 -1.58
N PHE A 104 -18.20 -4.10 -1.79
CA PHE A 104 -18.42 -5.24 -2.67
C PHE A 104 -18.39 -6.54 -1.84
N PRO A 105 -19.48 -6.90 -1.15
CA PRO A 105 -19.50 -8.09 -0.29
C PRO A 105 -19.27 -9.41 -1.06
N ASP A 106 -19.70 -9.47 -2.32
CA ASP A 106 -19.52 -10.63 -3.20
C ASP A 106 -18.06 -10.77 -3.70
N ASP A 107 -17.24 -9.73 -3.55
CA ASP A 107 -15.85 -9.64 -4.02
C ASP A 107 -14.87 -10.50 -3.21
N ALA A 108 -15.25 -10.95 -2.00
CA ALA A 108 -14.35 -11.73 -1.16
C ALA A 108 -13.81 -13.01 -1.83
N LYS A 109 -14.56 -13.55 -2.81
CA LYS A 109 -14.16 -14.70 -3.64
C LYS A 109 -13.32 -14.31 -4.86
N PHE A 110 -13.41 -13.06 -5.32
CA PHE A 110 -12.78 -12.58 -6.54
C PHE A 110 -11.60 -11.63 -6.31
N LYS A 111 -11.33 -11.25 -5.05
CA LYS A 111 -10.17 -10.46 -4.62
C LYS A 111 -8.86 -10.78 -5.33
N PRO A 112 -8.42 -12.06 -5.45
CA PRO A 112 -7.16 -12.40 -6.13
C PRO A 112 -7.12 -12.03 -7.62
N ILE A 113 -8.29 -11.85 -8.25
CA ILE A 113 -8.44 -11.51 -9.67
C ILE A 113 -8.69 -10.01 -9.83
N VAL A 114 -9.61 -9.47 -9.03
CA VAL A 114 -10.09 -8.08 -9.14
C VAL A 114 -8.98 -7.09 -8.86
N GLY A 115 -8.20 -7.30 -7.80
CA GLY A 115 -7.11 -6.40 -7.43
C GLY A 115 -6.09 -6.20 -8.56
N PRO A 116 -5.49 -7.27 -9.11
CA PRO A 116 -4.57 -7.17 -10.24
C PRO A 116 -5.18 -6.55 -11.50
N LEU A 117 -6.44 -6.84 -11.83
CA LEU A 117 -7.11 -6.24 -13.00
C LEU A 117 -7.29 -4.72 -12.85
N VAL A 118 -7.74 -4.27 -11.69
CA VAL A 118 -7.88 -2.83 -11.40
C VAL A 118 -6.52 -2.14 -11.41
N ALA A 119 -5.49 -2.75 -10.81
CA ALA A 119 -4.13 -2.21 -10.85
C ALA A 119 -3.55 -2.15 -12.26
N MET A 120 -3.87 -3.13 -13.12
CA MET A 120 -3.46 -3.17 -14.52
C MET A 120 -4.06 -2.01 -15.31
N GLU A 121 -5.38 -1.78 -15.17
CA GLU A 121 -6.03 -0.65 -15.84
C GLU A 121 -5.47 0.70 -15.36
N MET A 122 -5.30 0.84 -14.05
CA MET A 122 -4.77 2.05 -13.43
C MET A 122 -3.35 2.38 -13.91
N GLY A 123 -2.53 1.34 -14.09
CA GLY A 123 -1.17 1.46 -14.57
C GLY A 123 -0.19 1.97 -13.51
N LEU A 124 1.08 1.61 -13.71
CA LEU A 124 2.15 1.88 -12.75
C LEU A 124 2.42 3.38 -12.56
N THR A 125 2.28 4.19 -13.61
CA THR A 125 2.49 5.64 -13.56
C THR A 125 1.58 6.31 -12.53
N LYS A 126 0.29 5.96 -12.52
CA LYS A 126 -0.69 6.53 -11.59
C LYS A 126 -0.46 6.03 -10.17
N ILE A 127 -0.16 4.73 -10.01
CA ILE A 127 0.17 4.15 -8.70
C ILE A 127 1.39 4.85 -8.09
N ARG A 128 2.47 5.04 -8.85
CA ARG A 128 3.68 5.74 -8.37
C ARG A 128 3.41 7.19 -8.00
N ALA A 129 2.67 7.93 -8.83
CA ALA A 129 2.37 9.33 -8.59
C ALA A 129 1.60 9.57 -7.28
N GLU A 130 0.73 8.63 -6.90
CA GLU A 130 -0.11 8.74 -5.71
C GLU A 130 0.52 8.10 -4.45
N ASN A 131 1.54 7.24 -4.59
CA ASN A 131 2.17 6.51 -3.48
C ASN A 131 3.69 6.80 -3.43
N PRO A 132 4.12 7.91 -2.78
CA PRO A 132 5.52 8.30 -2.75
C PRO A 132 6.47 7.28 -2.13
N HIS A 133 6.07 6.57 -1.06
CA HIS A 133 6.94 5.54 -0.47
C HIS A 133 7.09 4.34 -1.40
N PHE A 134 6.02 3.91 -2.06
CA PHE A 134 6.09 2.88 -3.10
C PHE A 134 6.97 3.30 -4.29
N ASP A 135 6.82 4.54 -4.77
CA ASP A 135 7.65 5.08 -5.85
C ASP A 135 9.14 5.16 -5.46
N ASP A 136 9.46 5.60 -4.25
CA ASP A 136 10.83 5.64 -3.74
C ASP A 136 11.44 4.24 -3.66
N GLY A 137 10.66 3.24 -3.26
CA GLY A 137 11.07 1.83 -3.28
C GLY A 137 11.42 1.35 -4.68
N LEU A 138 10.57 1.66 -5.68
CA LEU A 138 10.82 1.30 -7.08
C LEU A 138 12.04 2.02 -7.65
N LYS A 139 12.20 3.33 -7.39
CA LYS A 139 13.37 4.09 -7.87
C LYS A 139 14.69 3.49 -7.39
N LYS A 140 14.75 3.04 -6.13
CA LYS A 140 15.93 2.33 -5.60
C LYS A 140 16.26 1.07 -6.41
N LEU A 141 15.25 0.32 -6.83
CA LEU A 141 15.42 -0.87 -7.66
C LEU A 141 15.81 -0.53 -9.11
N GLU A 142 15.20 0.51 -9.68
CA GLU A 142 15.51 0.98 -11.04
C GLU A 142 16.97 1.46 -11.16
N GLN A 143 17.52 2.03 -10.09
CA GLN A 143 18.92 2.46 -9.99
C GLN A 143 19.94 1.32 -9.88
N LEU A 144 19.51 0.06 -9.72
CA LEU A 144 20.42 -1.10 -9.68
C LEU A 144 21.02 -1.44 -11.04
N SER A 145 20.45 -0.90 -12.12
CA SER A 145 20.85 -1.19 -13.50
C SER A 145 21.85 -0.19 -14.08
N GLU A 146 22.42 0.69 -13.24
CA GLU A 146 23.51 1.61 -13.60
C GLU A 146 24.86 1.19 -13.02
#